data_AF-A0A1I1CMP5-F1
#
_entry.id   AF-A0A1I1CMP5-F1
#
_cell.length_a   1.000
_cell.length_b   1.000
_cell.length_c   1.000
_cell.angle_alpha   90.00
_cell.angle_beta   90.00
_cell.angle_gamma   90.00
#
_symmetry.space_group_name_H-M   'P 1'
#
loop_
_entity.id
_entity.type
_entity.pdbx_description
1 polymer ?
#
loop_
_entity_poly.entity_id
_entity_poly.type
_entity_poly.pdbx_seq_one_letter_code
_entity_poly.pdbx_strand_id
1 'polypeptide(L)'
;MELRVEGERAVLGAQGREVDLRSVALAIDLADALQEWARVAAALRRASTEAEAEPEAARMVSQRGRQLAGRVAAAVGTPVTYVDPVTSEPLLVSPPARPPASSRLLRRFLGPGQPSEEPTPWGTGLLVAAFVAVVAVVAMLALATTLATETAGWIAVAAALVVTLGLAPSLWLARKLPVLRWVVLGVAAGVATSWIGVLVIAF
;
A
#
# COMPACT_ATOMS: atom_id res chain seq x y z
N MET A 1 22.00 10.44 -18.24
CA MET A 1 21.48 10.14 -19.59
C MET A 1 20.35 11.12 -19.87
N GLU A 2 20.22 11.60 -21.10
CA GLU A 2 19.20 12.55 -21.53
C GLU A 2 18.25 11.87 -22.52
N LEU A 3 16.95 11.97 -22.31
CA LEU A 3 15.91 11.51 -23.22
C LEU A 3 15.25 12.74 -23.86
N ARG A 4 15.39 12.87 -25.18
CA ARG A 4 14.80 13.96 -25.96
C ARG A 4 14.15 13.44 -27.23
N VAL A 5 13.25 14.24 -27.81
CA VAL A 5 12.65 13.98 -29.12
C VAL A 5 13.38 14.79 -30.18
N GLU A 6 13.95 14.12 -31.18
CA GLU A 6 14.62 14.75 -32.32
C GLU A 6 13.90 14.35 -33.61
N GLY A 7 13.15 15.30 -34.19
CA GLY A 7 12.23 15.00 -35.29
C GLY A 7 11.11 14.05 -34.86
N GLU A 8 11.02 12.88 -35.50
CA GLU A 8 10.06 11.81 -35.17
C GLU A 8 10.68 10.66 -34.37
N ARG A 9 11.89 10.82 -33.83
CA ARG A 9 12.60 9.75 -33.11
C ARG A 9 12.84 10.14 -31.65
N ALA A 10 12.65 9.18 -30.75
CA ALA A 10 13.13 9.31 -29.38
C ALA A 10 14.62 8.98 -29.35
N VAL A 11 15.43 9.85 -28.76
CA VAL A 11 16.88 9.69 -28.69
C VAL A 11 17.31 9.70 -27.23
N LEU A 12 18.12 8.70 -26.84
CA LEU A 12 18.76 8.63 -25.52
C LEU A 12 20.24 9.01 -25.65
N GLY A 13 20.58 10.22 -25.22
CA GLY A 13 21.95 10.73 -25.20
C GLY A 13 22.68 10.38 -23.90
N ALA A 14 23.90 9.86 -24.00
CA ALA A 14 24.82 9.79 -22.87
C ALA A 14 26.11 10.54 -23.23
N GLN A 15 26.37 11.69 -22.59
CA GLN A 15 27.63 12.44 -22.72
C GLN A 15 28.05 12.72 -24.18
N GLY A 16 27.11 13.15 -25.04
CA GLY A 16 27.40 13.47 -26.45
C GLY A 16 27.56 12.28 -27.39
N ARG A 17 27.37 11.04 -26.92
CA ARG A 17 27.20 9.86 -27.77
C ARG A 17 25.75 9.42 -27.76
N GLU A 18 25.19 9.29 -28.94
CA GLU A 18 23.86 8.73 -29.18
C GLU A 18 23.93 7.23 -28.84
N VAL A 19 23.19 6.81 -27.82
CA VAL A 19 23.12 5.40 -27.43
C VAL A 19 21.86 4.83 -28.06
N ASP A 20 22.04 3.91 -29.00
CA ASP A 20 20.94 3.27 -29.71
C ASP A 20 20.05 2.53 -28.71
N LEU A 21 18.77 2.90 -28.63
CA LEU A 21 17.81 2.40 -27.62
C LEU A 21 17.59 0.89 -27.69
N ARG A 22 17.90 0.27 -28.84
CA ARG A 22 17.89 -1.19 -29.02
C ARG A 22 19.12 -1.89 -28.45
N SER A 23 20.23 -1.16 -28.27
CA SER A 23 21.48 -1.69 -27.73
C SER A 23 21.51 -1.70 -26.20
N VAL A 24 20.80 -0.76 -25.56
CA VAL A 24 20.44 -0.84 -24.15
C VAL A 24 19.27 -1.80 -24.09
N ALA A 25 19.36 -2.90 -23.36
CA ALA A 25 18.34 -3.95 -23.28
C ALA A 25 17.00 -3.49 -22.64
N LEU A 26 16.40 -2.43 -23.16
CA LEU A 26 15.02 -2.06 -22.92
C LEU A 26 14.14 -3.15 -23.54
N ALA A 27 13.09 -3.55 -22.82
CA ALA A 27 12.07 -4.41 -23.38
C ALA A 27 11.59 -3.84 -24.73
N ILE A 28 11.49 -4.69 -25.76
CA ILE A 28 11.14 -4.30 -27.14
C ILE A 28 9.90 -3.39 -27.15
N ASP A 29 8.89 -3.73 -26.33
CA ASP A 29 7.65 -2.96 -26.16
C ASP A 29 7.87 -1.49 -25.71
N LEU A 30 8.92 -1.21 -24.92
CA LEU A 30 9.21 0.14 -24.43
C LEU A 30 9.86 1.00 -25.52
N ALA A 31 10.70 0.39 -26.36
CA ALA A 31 11.31 1.09 -27.48
C ALA A 31 10.25 1.50 -28.52
N ASP A 32 9.32 0.61 -28.84
CA ASP A 32 8.22 0.89 -29.76
C ASP A 32 7.29 1.99 -29.19
N ALA A 33 6.95 1.91 -27.91
CA ALA A 33 6.13 2.94 -27.25
C ALA A 33 6.81 4.32 -27.23
N LEU A 34 8.14 4.39 -27.08
CA LEU A 34 8.89 5.65 -27.16
C LEU A 34 8.88 6.23 -28.57
N GLN A 35 8.99 5.38 -29.58
CA GLN A 35 8.98 5.79 -30.99
C GLN A 35 7.60 6.29 -31.43
N GLU A 36 6.53 5.60 -31.01
CA GLU A 36 5.16 6.06 -31.25
C GLU A 36 4.89 7.39 -30.55
N TRP A 37 5.31 7.53 -29.29
CA TRP A 37 5.17 8.78 -28.55
C TRP A 37 5.94 9.94 -29.23
N ALA A 38 7.17 9.70 -29.70
CA ALA A 38 7.97 10.71 -30.40
C ALA A 38 7.28 11.17 -31.70
N ARG A 39 6.67 10.25 -32.47
CA ARG A 39 5.92 10.59 -33.68
C ARG A 39 4.69 11.45 -33.36
N VAL A 40 3.95 11.13 -32.29
CA VAL A 40 2.79 11.93 -31.84
C VAL A 40 3.23 13.32 -31.37
N ALA A 41 4.33 13.42 -30.62
CA ALA A 41 4.87 14.71 -30.19
C ALA A 41 5.31 15.59 -31.38
N ALA A 42 5.91 14.99 -32.40
CA ALA A 42 6.31 15.69 -33.62
C ALA A 42 5.12 16.20 -34.44
N ALA A 43 4.06 15.39 -34.55
CA ALA A 43 2.81 15.78 -35.21
C ALA A 43 2.13 16.94 -34.46
N LEU A 44 2.06 16.87 -33.13
CA LEU A 44 1.48 17.93 -32.31
C LEU A 44 2.27 19.25 -32.42
N ARG A 45 3.61 19.19 -32.47
CA ARG A 45 4.45 20.39 -32.71
C ARG A 45 4.15 21.05 -34.07
N ARG A 46 3.94 20.25 -35.12
CA ARG A 46 3.53 20.77 -36.44
C ARG A 46 2.16 21.45 -36.37
N ALA A 47 1.17 20.78 -35.78
CA ALA A 47 -0.17 21.34 -35.59
C ALA A 47 -0.21 22.61 -34.71
N SER A 48 0.67 22.71 -33.71
CA SER A 48 0.80 23.91 -32.87
C SER A 48 1.33 25.12 -33.62
N THR A 49 2.12 24.90 -34.67
CA THR A 49 2.61 25.98 -35.55
C THR A 49 1.49 26.51 -36.44
N GLU A 50 0.51 25.66 -36.76
CA GLU A 50 -0.68 25.98 -37.57
C GLU A 50 -1.83 26.57 -36.73
N ALA A 51 -1.58 26.90 -35.46
CA ALA A 51 -2.50 27.53 -34.52
C ALA A 51 -3.75 26.71 -34.09
N GLU A 52 -3.77 25.40 -34.37
CA GLU A 52 -4.85 24.47 -33.99
C GLU A 52 -4.45 23.50 -32.85
N ALA A 53 -3.54 23.89 -31.97
CA ALA A 53 -3.13 23.02 -30.87
C ALA A 53 -4.18 22.95 -29.75
N GLU A 54 -4.77 21.77 -29.58
CA GLU A 54 -5.66 21.46 -28.48
C GLU A 54 -4.84 21.35 -27.16
N PRO A 55 -5.10 22.22 -26.16
CA PRO A 55 -4.25 22.32 -24.96
C PRO A 55 -4.29 21.06 -24.07
N GLU A 56 -5.33 20.23 -24.18
CA GLU A 56 -5.44 18.96 -23.47
C GLU A 56 -4.54 17.88 -24.08
N ALA A 57 -4.47 17.81 -25.41
CA ALA A 57 -3.60 16.87 -26.12
C ALA A 57 -2.12 17.11 -25.76
N ALA A 58 -1.72 18.39 -25.66
CA ALA A 58 -0.38 18.78 -25.20
C ALA A 58 -0.06 18.25 -23.79
N ARG A 59 -0.99 18.39 -22.84
CA ARG A 59 -0.81 17.88 -21.47
C ARG A 59 -0.68 16.36 -21.43
N MET A 60 -1.47 15.65 -22.23
CA MET A 60 -1.42 14.18 -22.31
C MET A 60 -0.08 13.69 -22.88
N VAL A 61 0.45 14.34 -23.92
CA VAL A 61 1.77 14.01 -24.50
C VAL A 61 2.89 14.20 -23.49
N SER A 62 2.89 15.33 -22.76
CA SER A 62 3.85 15.60 -21.68
C SER A 62 3.74 14.59 -20.53
N GLN A 63 2.52 14.24 -20.11
CA GLN A 63 2.29 13.24 -19.06
C GLN A 63 2.75 11.85 -19.48
N ARG A 64 2.48 11.45 -20.72
CA ARG A 64 2.91 10.16 -21.26
C ARG A 64 4.44 10.08 -21.40
N GLY A 65 5.07 11.17 -21.86
CA GLY A 65 6.53 11.27 -21.94
C GLY A 65 7.20 11.08 -20.58
N ARG A 66 6.68 11.74 -19.53
CA ARG A 66 7.16 11.53 -18.14
C ARG A 66 7.01 10.08 -17.66
N GLN A 67 5.89 9.42 -17.97
CA GLN A 67 5.69 8.00 -17.62
C GLN A 67 6.70 7.09 -18.32
N LEU A 68 6.95 7.31 -19.61
CA LEU A 68 7.92 6.54 -20.38
C LEU A 68 9.34 6.79 -19.86
N ALA A 69 9.72 8.04 -19.58
CA ALA A 69 11.00 8.39 -18.97
C ALA A 69 11.23 7.68 -17.62
N GLY A 70 10.20 7.57 -16.78
CA GLY A 70 10.26 6.82 -15.53
C GLY A 70 10.49 5.31 -15.74
N ARG A 71 9.89 4.73 -16.78
CA ARG A 71 10.14 3.32 -17.16
C ARG A 71 11.55 3.11 -17.70
N VAL A 72 12.08 4.05 -18.48
CA VAL A 72 13.47 4.03 -18.96
C VAL A 72 14.43 4.13 -17.78
N ALA A 73 14.23 5.08 -16.86
CA ALA A 73 15.06 5.21 -15.67
C ALA A 73 15.04 3.93 -14.81
N ALA A 74 13.87 3.29 -14.66
CA ALA A 74 13.74 2.03 -13.95
C ALA A 74 14.44 0.85 -14.64
N ALA A 75 14.39 0.79 -15.97
CA ALA A 75 15.03 -0.27 -16.77
C ALA A 75 16.55 -0.14 -16.79
N VAL A 76 17.06 1.09 -16.96
CA VAL A 76 18.49 1.40 -16.99
C VAL A 76 19.09 1.44 -15.57
N GLY A 77 18.28 1.72 -14.55
CA GLY A 77 18.71 1.80 -13.16
C GLY A 77 19.45 3.10 -12.80
N THR A 78 19.52 4.06 -13.72
CA THR A 78 20.16 5.37 -13.52
C THR A 78 19.16 6.51 -13.76
N PRO A 79 19.35 7.69 -13.15
CA PRO A 79 18.54 8.87 -13.43
C PRO A 79 18.60 9.28 -14.92
N VAL A 80 17.44 9.66 -15.46
CA VAL A 80 17.28 10.11 -16.85
C VAL A 80 16.73 11.52 -16.85
N THR A 81 17.43 12.45 -17.50
CA THR A 81 16.95 13.80 -17.76
C THR A 81 16.00 13.76 -18.96
N TYR A 82 14.71 13.95 -18.73
CA TYR A 82 13.69 14.02 -19.78
C TYR A 82 13.50 15.46 -20.23
N VAL A 83 13.54 15.74 -21.53
CA VAL A 83 13.23 17.06 -22.10
C VAL A 83 11.83 17.01 -22.70
N ASP A 84 10.92 17.84 -22.17
CA ASP A 84 9.54 17.88 -22.65
C ASP A 84 9.46 18.54 -24.04
N PRO A 85 8.88 17.89 -25.07
CA PRO A 85 8.79 18.46 -26.40
C PRO A 85 7.81 19.64 -26.52
N VAL A 86 6.93 19.85 -25.53
CA VAL A 86 5.95 20.93 -25.51
C VAL A 86 6.50 22.15 -24.78
N THR A 87 7.07 21.97 -23.57
CA THR A 87 7.56 23.08 -22.75
C THR A 87 9.05 23.34 -22.90
N SER A 88 9.81 22.42 -23.51
CA SER A 88 11.27 22.43 -23.60
C SER A 88 12.00 22.47 -22.24
N GLU A 89 11.30 22.18 -21.14
CA GLU A 89 11.90 22.15 -19.82
C GLU A 89 12.55 20.80 -19.53
N PRO A 90 13.82 20.77 -19.08
CA PRO A 90 14.48 19.55 -18.66
C PRO A 90 13.99 19.13 -17.26
N LEU A 91 13.50 17.90 -17.14
CA LEU A 91 13.06 17.28 -15.90
C LEU A 91 13.92 16.06 -15.57
N LEU A 92 14.59 16.07 -14.42
CA LEU A 92 15.34 14.91 -13.94
C LEU A 92 14.38 13.85 -13.37
N VAL A 93 14.24 12.73 -14.08
CA VAL A 93 13.41 11.60 -13.64
C VAL A 93 14.31 10.55 -12.99
N SER A 94 14.16 10.39 -11.68
CA SER A 94 14.89 9.38 -10.91
C SER A 94 14.22 8.01 -11.01
N PRO A 95 14.98 6.90 -11.01
CA PRO A 95 14.40 5.57 -10.93
C PRO A 95 13.59 5.42 -9.63
N PRO A 96 12.43 4.73 -9.66
CA PRO A 96 11.67 4.47 -8.45
C PRO A 96 12.55 3.71 -7.46
N ALA A 97 12.66 4.20 -6.23
CA ALA A 97 13.44 3.55 -5.19
C ALA A 97 12.97 2.10 -5.02
N ARG A 98 13.82 1.14 -5.38
CA ARG A 98 13.50 -0.28 -5.19
C ARG A 98 13.35 -0.51 -3.68
N PRO A 99 12.18 -0.97 -3.20
CA PRO A 99 12.03 -1.28 -1.80
C PRO A 99 13.05 -2.36 -1.40
N PRO A 100 13.65 -2.26 -0.20
CA PRO A 100 14.63 -3.23 0.28
C PRO A 100 14.06 -4.66 0.22
N ALA A 101 14.90 -5.66 -0.03
CA ALA A 101 14.45 -7.05 -0.18
C ALA A 101 13.65 -7.56 1.04
N SER A 102 13.97 -7.07 2.24
CA SER A 102 13.26 -7.36 3.49
C SER A 102 11.79 -6.93 3.46
N SER A 103 11.46 -5.77 2.88
CA SER A 103 10.08 -5.27 2.82
C SER A 103 9.22 -6.01 1.78
N ARG A 104 9.84 -6.61 0.76
CA ARG A 104 9.16 -7.47 -0.22
C ARG A 104 8.75 -8.81 0.39
N LEU A 105 9.62 -9.43 1.18
CA LEU A 105 9.29 -10.66 1.91
C LEU A 105 8.16 -10.40 2.91
N LEU A 106 8.27 -9.33 3.71
CA LEU A 106 7.21 -8.92 4.63
C LEU A 106 5.87 -8.64 3.93
N ARG A 107 5.84 -7.92 2.79
CA ARG A 107 4.60 -7.72 2.01
C ARG A 107 3.99 -9.02 1.49
N ARG A 108 4.83 -10.01 1.16
CA ARG A 108 4.34 -11.30 0.66
C ARG A 108 3.68 -12.14 1.75
N PHE A 109 4.18 -12.03 2.98
CA PHE A 109 3.61 -12.73 4.13
C PHE A 109 2.45 -11.97 4.80
N LEU A 110 2.48 -10.63 4.82
CA LEU A 110 1.46 -9.80 5.48
C LEU A 110 0.43 -9.17 4.53
N GLY A 111 0.52 -9.44 3.23
CA GLY A 111 -0.31 -8.82 2.20
C GLY A 111 0.12 -7.38 1.89
N PRO A 112 -0.30 -6.81 0.73
CA PRO A 112 -0.07 -5.41 0.45
C PRO A 112 -0.83 -4.57 1.49
N GLY A 113 -0.11 -4.00 2.45
CA GLY A 113 -0.63 -2.90 3.26
C GLY A 113 -0.98 -1.76 2.31
N GLN A 114 -2.25 -1.64 1.96
CA GLN A 114 -2.80 -0.53 1.19
C GLN A 114 -2.51 0.75 1.96
N PRO A 115 -1.70 1.69 1.42
CA PRO A 115 -1.77 3.07 1.84
C PRO A 115 -2.94 3.71 1.09
N SER A 116 -4.17 3.36 1.48
CA SER A 116 -5.34 4.15 1.12
C SER A 116 -5.83 4.78 2.41
N GLU A 117 -5.83 6.10 2.44
CA GLU A 117 -6.49 6.95 3.43
C GLU A 117 -8.02 6.82 3.30
N GLU A 118 -8.54 5.60 3.22
CA GLU A 118 -9.96 5.35 3.33
C GLU A 118 -10.36 5.63 4.78
N PRO A 119 -11.38 6.47 5.02
CA PRO A 119 -11.88 6.76 6.35
C PRO A 119 -12.15 5.43 7.06
N THR A 120 -11.45 5.18 8.17
CA THR A 120 -11.62 3.92 8.91
C THR A 120 -13.11 3.78 9.26
N PRO A 121 -13.79 2.71 8.84
CA PRO A 121 -15.23 2.59 9.04
C PRO A 121 -15.51 2.31 10.52
N TRP A 122 -15.64 3.38 11.31
CA TRP A 122 -15.83 3.34 12.75
C TRP A 122 -17.12 2.61 13.15
N GLY A 123 -18.20 2.77 12.38
CA GLY A 123 -19.50 2.17 12.70
C GLY A 123 -19.47 0.65 12.75
N THR A 124 -19.01 -0.01 11.69
CA THR A 124 -18.90 -1.47 11.65
C THR A 124 -17.84 -1.99 12.62
N GLY A 125 -16.73 -1.26 12.77
CA GLY A 125 -15.69 -1.58 13.76
C GLY A 125 -16.20 -1.60 15.20
N LEU A 126 -16.96 -0.58 15.61
CA LEU A 126 -17.55 -0.51 16.96
C LEU A 126 -18.58 -1.63 17.20
N LEU A 127 -19.41 -1.94 16.20
CA LEU A 127 -20.41 -2.99 16.31
C LEU A 127 -19.75 -4.36 16.51
N VAL A 128 -18.72 -4.66 15.73
CA VAL A 128 -17.94 -5.89 15.88
C VAL A 128 -17.27 -5.93 17.25
N ALA A 129 -16.68 -4.82 17.71
CA ALA A 129 -16.07 -4.76 19.03
C ALA A 129 -17.11 -5.02 20.14
N ALA A 130 -18.29 -4.41 20.06
CA ALA A 130 -19.37 -4.61 21.03
C ALA A 130 -19.87 -6.06 21.03
N PHE A 131 -20.11 -6.64 19.86
CA PHE A 131 -20.55 -8.03 19.72
C PHE A 131 -19.52 -8.99 20.33
N VAL A 132 -18.25 -8.82 19.98
CA VAL A 132 -17.15 -9.65 20.50
C VAL A 132 -17.00 -9.49 22.02
N ALA A 133 -17.20 -8.27 22.55
CA ALA A 133 -17.21 -8.04 23.99
C ALA A 133 -18.32 -8.84 24.69
N VAL A 134 -19.54 -8.82 24.15
CA VAL A 134 -20.66 -9.60 24.69
C VAL A 134 -20.35 -11.10 24.67
N VAL A 135 -19.83 -11.61 23.55
CA VAL A 135 -19.45 -13.03 23.43
C VAL A 135 -18.40 -13.40 24.47
N ALA A 136 -17.36 -12.56 24.65
CA ALA A 136 -16.32 -12.80 25.65
C ALA A 136 -16.87 -12.79 27.08
N VAL A 137 -17.77 -11.85 27.41
CA VAL A 137 -18.44 -11.79 28.72
C VAL A 137 -19.26 -13.06 28.95
N VAL A 138 -20.12 -13.43 28.00
CA VAL A 138 -20.97 -14.63 28.12
C VAL A 138 -20.13 -15.89 28.29
N ALA A 139 -19.05 -16.03 27.52
CA ALA A 139 -18.14 -17.19 27.63
C ALA A 139 -17.47 -17.27 29.01
N MET A 140 -16.95 -16.14 29.53
CA MET A 140 -16.33 -16.08 30.86
C MET A 140 -17.34 -16.35 31.98
N LEU A 141 -18.54 -15.76 31.90
CA LEU A 141 -19.57 -15.98 32.92
C LEU A 141 -20.09 -17.42 32.90
N ALA A 142 -20.32 -18.00 31.72
CA ALA A 142 -20.74 -19.40 31.61
C ALA A 142 -19.69 -20.36 32.19
N LEU A 143 -18.41 -20.11 31.92
CA LEU A 143 -17.31 -20.86 32.52
C LEU A 143 -17.26 -20.68 34.05
N ALA A 144 -17.42 -19.45 34.53
CA ALA A 144 -17.37 -19.16 35.96
C ALA A 144 -18.58 -19.75 36.71
N THR A 145 -19.80 -19.66 36.18
CA THR A 145 -20.99 -20.24 36.81
C THR A 145 -20.87 -21.75 36.92
N THR A 146 -20.52 -22.44 35.82
CA THR A 146 -20.34 -23.91 35.83
C THR A 146 -19.29 -24.36 36.85
N LEU A 147 -18.16 -23.67 36.95
CA LEU A 147 -17.11 -24.03 37.93
C LEU A 147 -17.48 -23.70 39.37
N ALA A 148 -18.15 -22.56 39.57
CA ALA A 148 -18.58 -22.14 40.90
C ALA A 148 -19.68 -23.07 41.45
N THR A 149 -20.59 -23.56 40.60
CA THR A 149 -21.65 -24.49 41.02
C THR A 149 -21.15 -25.90 41.28
N GLU A 150 -20.23 -26.41 40.46
CA GLU A 150 -19.79 -27.82 40.53
C GLU A 150 -18.61 -28.06 41.48
N THR A 151 -17.82 -27.02 41.80
CA THR A 151 -16.55 -27.23 42.52
C THR A 151 -16.34 -26.27 43.70
N ALA A 152 -15.94 -25.02 43.42
CA ALA A 152 -15.67 -23.99 44.41
C ALA A 152 -15.43 -22.64 43.71
N GLY A 153 -15.90 -21.54 44.29
CA GLY A 153 -15.76 -20.18 43.73
C GLY A 153 -14.31 -19.80 43.38
N TRP A 154 -13.32 -20.21 44.18
CA TRP A 154 -11.90 -19.92 43.93
C TRP A 154 -11.36 -20.54 42.64
N ILE A 155 -11.92 -21.68 42.21
CA ILE A 155 -11.50 -22.34 40.96
C ILE A 155 -11.99 -21.53 39.75
N ALA A 156 -13.16 -20.90 39.82
CA ALA A 156 -13.63 -19.99 38.78
C ALA A 156 -12.67 -18.80 38.60
N VAL A 157 -12.14 -18.24 39.69
CA VAL A 157 -11.13 -17.18 39.65
C VAL A 157 -9.81 -17.67 39.03
N ALA A 158 -9.33 -18.87 39.42
CA ALA A 158 -8.13 -19.45 38.84
C ALA A 158 -8.28 -19.73 37.33
N ALA A 159 -9.43 -20.25 36.90
CA ALA A 159 -9.73 -20.49 35.49
C ALA A 159 -9.78 -19.18 34.69
N ALA A 160 -10.44 -18.14 35.23
CA ALA A 160 -10.45 -16.81 34.63
C ALA A 160 -9.03 -16.23 34.44
N LEU A 161 -8.14 -16.42 35.42
CA LEU A 161 -6.72 -16.07 35.27
C LEU A 161 -6.07 -16.83 34.12
N VAL A 162 -6.21 -18.14 34.06
CA VAL A 162 -5.62 -18.95 32.97
C VAL A 162 -6.11 -18.48 31.60
N VAL A 163 -7.42 -18.23 31.45
CA VAL A 163 -8.01 -17.73 30.20
C VAL A 163 -7.43 -16.37 29.83
N THR A 164 -7.40 -15.42 30.77
CA THR A 164 -6.85 -14.08 30.51
C THR A 164 -5.36 -14.11 30.17
N LEU A 165 -4.56 -14.92 30.87
CA LEU A 165 -3.15 -15.12 30.54
C LEU A 165 -2.94 -15.79 29.18
N GLY A 166 -3.79 -16.73 28.78
CA GLY A 166 -3.74 -17.37 27.47
C GLY A 166 -4.13 -16.43 26.32
N LEU A 167 -5.11 -15.55 26.56
CA LEU A 167 -5.54 -14.57 25.56
C LEU A 167 -4.56 -13.41 25.39
N ALA A 168 -3.88 -12.98 26.45
CA ALA A 168 -2.95 -11.84 26.41
C ALA A 168 -1.90 -11.90 25.28
N PRO A 169 -1.11 -12.98 25.09
CA PRO A 169 -0.12 -13.07 24.02
C PRO A 169 -0.77 -13.13 22.63
N SER A 170 -1.95 -13.75 22.51
CA SER A 170 -2.72 -13.82 21.26
C SER A 170 -3.21 -12.43 20.83
N LEU A 171 -3.74 -11.65 21.77
CA LEU A 171 -4.16 -10.26 21.55
C LEU A 171 -2.96 -9.34 21.24
N TRP A 172 -1.82 -9.58 21.88
CA TRP A 172 -0.60 -8.82 21.65
C TRP A 172 -0.03 -8.99 20.23
N LEU A 173 -0.13 -10.19 19.65
CA LEU A 173 0.23 -10.42 18.25
C LEU A 173 -0.81 -9.80 17.30
N ALA A 174 -2.10 -9.98 17.61
CA ALA A 174 -3.21 -9.49 16.79
C ALA A 174 -3.26 -7.96 16.66
N ARG A 175 -2.75 -7.22 17.65
CA ARG A 175 -2.79 -5.74 17.66
C ARG A 175 -2.05 -5.07 16.48
N LYS A 176 -1.14 -5.79 15.81
CA LYS A 176 -0.39 -5.26 14.65
C LYS A 176 -1.19 -5.32 13.34
N LEU A 177 -2.35 -6.00 13.32
CA LEU A 177 -3.19 -6.14 12.14
C LEU A 177 -4.34 -5.11 12.19
N PRO A 178 -4.47 -4.24 11.17
CA PRO A 178 -5.43 -3.12 11.20
C PRO A 178 -6.90 -3.56 11.22
N VAL A 179 -7.22 -4.76 10.75
CA VAL A 179 -8.57 -5.33 10.79
C VAL A 179 -8.90 -5.90 12.17
N LEU A 180 -7.93 -6.50 12.85
CA LEU A 180 -8.14 -7.13 14.17
C LEU A 180 -8.21 -6.12 15.32
N ARG A 181 -7.86 -4.85 15.10
CA ARG A 181 -7.88 -3.82 16.17
C ARG A 181 -9.21 -3.76 16.93
N TRP A 182 -10.32 -3.92 16.21
CA TRP A 182 -11.67 -3.85 16.76
C TRP A 182 -12.05 -5.10 17.54
N VAL A 183 -11.67 -6.27 17.01
CA VAL A 183 -11.82 -7.55 17.72
C VAL A 183 -10.99 -7.55 18.99
N VAL A 184 -9.74 -7.08 18.93
CA VAL A 184 -8.86 -6.98 20.11
C VAL A 184 -9.43 -6.04 21.16
N LEU A 185 -9.96 -4.87 20.76
CA LEU A 185 -10.67 -3.96 21.66
C LEU A 185 -11.90 -4.62 22.30
N GLY A 186 -12.72 -5.31 21.51
CA GLY A 186 -13.91 -6.02 21.98
C GLY A 186 -13.57 -7.11 23.00
N VAL A 187 -12.60 -7.97 22.68
CA VAL A 187 -12.16 -9.03 23.60
C VAL A 187 -11.56 -8.42 24.87
N ALA A 188 -10.68 -7.42 24.77
CA ALA A 188 -10.06 -6.80 25.93
C ALA A 188 -11.10 -6.15 26.85
N ALA A 189 -12.06 -5.41 26.28
CA ALA A 189 -13.17 -4.81 27.02
C ALA A 189 -14.06 -5.88 27.65
N GLY A 190 -14.47 -6.89 26.88
CA GLY A 190 -15.33 -7.98 27.38
C GLY A 190 -14.68 -8.78 28.50
N VAL A 191 -13.38 -9.10 28.38
CA VAL A 191 -12.61 -9.76 29.44
C VAL A 191 -12.57 -8.87 30.69
N ALA A 192 -12.24 -7.59 30.56
CA ALA A 192 -12.20 -6.66 31.69
C ALA A 192 -13.56 -6.54 32.39
N THR A 193 -14.66 -6.43 31.63
CA THR A 193 -16.01 -6.38 32.19
C THR A 193 -16.41 -7.70 32.84
N SER A 194 -16.04 -8.83 32.25
CA SER A 194 -16.40 -10.16 32.77
C SER A 194 -15.81 -10.44 34.16
N TRP A 195 -14.64 -9.87 34.48
CA TRP A 195 -14.01 -10.02 35.79
C TRP A 195 -14.91 -9.59 36.94
N ILE A 196 -15.73 -8.54 36.74
CA ILE A 196 -16.69 -8.10 37.74
C ILE A 196 -17.69 -9.21 38.03
N GLY A 197 -18.27 -9.82 36.99
CA GLY A 197 -19.24 -10.91 37.17
C GLY A 197 -18.60 -12.19 37.70
N VAL A 198 -17.37 -12.53 37.30
CA VAL A 198 -16.62 -13.66 37.87
C VAL A 198 -16.42 -13.48 39.37
N LEU A 199 -16.05 -12.27 39.83
CA LEU A 199 -15.90 -11.98 41.25
C LEU A 199 -17.24 -12.05 41.99
N VAL A 200 -18.33 -11.57 41.40
CA VAL A 200 -19.68 -11.69 42.00
C VAL A 200 -20.16 -13.15 42.08
N ILE A 201 -19.77 -14.00 41.14
CA ILE A 201 -20.13 -15.43 41.15
C ILE A 201 -19.26 -16.22 42.14
N ALA A 202 -17.99 -15.83 42.28
CA ALA A 202 -17.01 -16.56 43.08
C ALA A 202 -17.10 -16.29 44.58
N PHE A 203 -17.68 -15.15 44.98
CA PHE A 203 -17.79 -14.68 46.37
C PHE A 203 -19.26 -14.53 46.77
#